data_AF-A0A7S0IV02-F1
#
_entry.id   AF-A0A7S0IV02-F1
#
_cell.length_a   1.000
_cell.length_b   1.000
_cell.length_c   1.000
_cell.angle_alpha   90.00
_cell.angle_beta   90.00
_cell.angle_gamma   90.00
#
_symmetry.space_group_name_H-M   'P 1'
#
loop_
_entity.id
_entity.type
_entity.pdbx_description
1 polymer ?
#
loop_
_entity_poly.entity_id
_entity_poly.type
_entity_poly.pdbx_seq_one_letter_code
_entity_poly.pdbx_strand_id
1 'polypeptide(L)'
;VPPPSLSSSRVSVRWQANEHTLRDSAHVKTKNMGKSFGPPVVMGTEDMMSQKAYGTSAVPIQSDLRWNCSVKTADKICNYNRHYAEHSGYWETTTFLQTESAASGEITFCDSNTGKPLFVGPKGRSWEDFVRESRAHGWPSFRDAEVNWEYVRLLDNGECISVDGTHLGHNLPDGSGNRYCINLVSVAGRAL
;
A
#
# COMPACT_ATOMS: atom_id res chain seq x y z
N VAL A 1 -2.50 18.36 -89.12
CA VAL A 1 -1.19 19.04 -89.05
C VAL A 1 -1.38 20.39 -88.36
N PRO A 2 -1.02 20.56 -87.09
CA PRO A 2 -0.91 21.89 -86.49
C PRO A 2 0.57 22.37 -86.49
N PRO A 3 0.86 23.65 -86.78
CA PRO A 3 2.18 24.25 -86.60
C PRO A 3 2.33 24.90 -85.19
N PRO A 4 3.57 25.27 -84.80
CA PRO A 4 3.96 25.49 -83.41
C PRO A 4 4.08 26.97 -83.04
N SER A 5 4.11 27.27 -81.73
CA SER A 5 5.02 28.31 -81.20
C SER A 5 5.21 28.20 -79.69
N LEU A 6 6.48 28.09 -79.33
CA LEU A 6 7.04 28.17 -77.99
C LEU A 6 7.03 29.61 -77.46
N SER A 7 6.91 29.78 -76.14
CA SER A 7 7.62 30.83 -75.43
C SER A 7 8.06 30.33 -74.06
N SER A 8 9.37 30.47 -73.85
CA SER A 8 10.18 30.04 -72.73
C SER A 8 10.36 31.19 -71.75
N SER A 9 10.38 30.93 -70.45
CA SER A 9 11.53 31.30 -69.61
C SER A 9 11.43 30.81 -68.15
N ARG A 10 12.44 29.97 -67.79
CA ARG A 10 13.35 30.02 -66.61
C ARG A 10 12.70 30.09 -65.19
N VAL A 11 13.14 29.36 -64.17
CA VAL A 11 14.49 28.99 -63.74
C VAL A 11 14.42 27.70 -62.90
N SER A 12 15.29 26.73 -63.20
CA SER A 12 15.57 25.60 -62.32
C SER A 12 16.56 26.01 -61.23
N VAL A 13 16.23 25.79 -59.97
CA VAL A 13 17.22 25.78 -58.88
C VAL A 13 17.27 24.36 -58.31
N ARG A 14 18.42 23.71 -58.51
CA ARG A 14 18.83 22.50 -57.81
C ARG A 14 19.05 22.84 -56.34
N TRP A 15 18.55 21.99 -55.44
CA TRP A 15 19.18 21.77 -54.14
C TRP A 15 19.36 20.28 -53.90
N GLN A 16 20.57 19.96 -53.45
CA GLN A 16 21.17 18.64 -53.33
C GLN A 16 20.51 17.80 -52.23
N ALA A 17 20.48 16.49 -52.46
CA ALA A 17 20.26 15.50 -51.43
C ALA A 17 21.38 15.56 -50.38
N ASN A 18 21.02 15.37 -49.12
CA ASN A 18 21.96 14.88 -48.12
C ASN A 18 21.26 13.83 -47.27
N GLU A 19 21.71 12.58 -47.40
CA GLU A 19 21.39 11.49 -46.51
C GLU A 19 22.02 11.78 -45.14
N HIS A 20 21.22 11.85 -44.09
CA HIS A 20 21.73 11.70 -42.73
C HIS A 20 20.70 10.97 -41.86
N THR A 21 20.96 9.68 -41.70
CA THR A 21 20.71 8.87 -40.50
C THR A 21 19.29 8.87 -39.92
N LEU A 22 18.55 7.80 -40.24
CA LEU A 22 17.59 7.18 -39.34
C LEU A 22 18.28 6.82 -38.01
N ARG A 23 17.85 7.42 -36.90
CA ARG A 23 17.93 6.92 -35.51
C ARG A 23 17.33 7.96 -34.55
N ASP A 24 16.01 7.93 -34.39
CA ASP A 24 15.38 8.50 -33.20
C ASP A 24 14.88 7.35 -32.32
N SER A 25 15.71 7.00 -31.36
CA SER A 25 15.39 6.11 -30.24
C SER A 25 15.03 6.94 -29.00
N ALA A 26 14.06 6.42 -28.23
CA ALA A 26 13.70 6.77 -26.85
C ALA A 26 13.00 8.13 -26.68
N HIS A 27 11.81 8.22 -26.07
CA HIS A 27 11.53 7.80 -24.70
C HIS A 27 10.12 7.18 -24.58
N VAL A 28 10.04 5.85 -24.57
CA VAL A 28 8.96 5.18 -23.83
C VAL A 28 9.25 5.44 -22.36
N LYS A 29 8.39 6.19 -21.67
CA LYS A 29 8.42 6.26 -20.21
C LYS A 29 8.27 4.82 -19.72
N THR A 30 9.34 4.24 -19.21
CA THR A 30 9.28 2.99 -18.46
C THR A 30 8.31 3.26 -17.31
N LYS A 31 7.11 2.67 -17.38
CA LYS A 31 6.26 2.55 -16.19
C LYS A 31 7.15 1.90 -15.15
N ASN A 32 7.37 2.60 -14.04
CA ASN A 32 8.09 2.07 -12.90
C ASN A 32 7.38 0.76 -12.55
N MET A 33 7.97 -0.39 -12.87
CA MET A 33 7.44 -1.67 -12.41
C MET A 33 7.72 -1.66 -10.92
N GLY A 34 6.71 -1.26 -10.16
CA GLY A 34 6.70 -1.28 -8.70
C GLY A 34 7.26 -2.59 -8.16
N LYS A 35 7.75 -2.59 -6.92
CA LYS A 35 8.19 -3.85 -6.30
C LYS A 35 7.01 -4.84 -6.34
N SER A 36 7.22 -5.98 -6.99
CA SER A 36 6.31 -7.11 -6.88
C SER A 36 6.70 -7.86 -5.61
N PHE A 37 5.78 -7.96 -4.67
CA PHE A 37 5.95 -8.84 -3.51
C PHE A 37 5.55 -10.27 -3.90
N GLY A 38 6.20 -11.25 -3.28
CA GLY A 38 5.92 -12.66 -3.56
C GLY A 38 4.50 -13.06 -3.14
N PRO A 39 3.92 -14.13 -3.72
CA PRO A 39 2.62 -14.64 -3.30
C PRO A 39 2.61 -14.96 -1.79
N PRO A 40 1.47 -14.84 -1.10
CA PRO A 40 0.11 -14.65 -1.62
C PRO A 40 -0.34 -13.18 -1.73
N VAL A 41 0.60 -12.22 -1.74
CA VAL A 41 0.27 -10.79 -1.76
C VAL A 41 -0.71 -10.42 -2.87
N VAL A 42 -1.73 -9.63 -2.50
CA VAL A 42 -2.62 -8.96 -3.45
C VAL A 42 -2.25 -7.48 -3.53
N MET A 43 -1.82 -7.05 -4.72
CA MET A 43 -1.46 -5.66 -4.98
C MET A 43 -2.70 -4.78 -5.10
N GLY A 44 -2.63 -3.57 -4.54
CA GLY A 44 -3.60 -2.49 -4.72
C GLY A 44 -3.10 -1.44 -5.71
N THR A 45 -3.85 -0.36 -5.85
CA THR A 45 -3.48 0.80 -6.66
C THR A 45 -3.45 2.06 -5.80
N GLU A 46 -2.63 3.03 -6.18
CA GLU A 46 -2.55 4.33 -5.47
C GLU A 46 -3.91 5.02 -5.34
N ASP A 47 -4.82 4.84 -6.31
CA ASP A 47 -6.18 5.39 -6.26
C ASP A 47 -7.00 4.91 -5.05
N MET A 48 -6.68 3.74 -4.47
CA MET A 48 -7.33 3.25 -3.25
C MET A 48 -7.02 4.13 -2.03
N MET A 49 -5.93 4.89 -2.06
CA MET A 49 -5.53 5.85 -1.03
C MET A 49 -5.71 7.31 -1.48
N SER A 50 -6.47 7.54 -2.56
CA SER A 50 -6.87 8.89 -2.95
C SER A 50 -7.79 9.53 -1.90
N GLN A 51 -7.84 10.87 -1.91
CA GLN A 51 -8.73 11.65 -1.04
C GLN A 51 -10.19 11.22 -1.22
N LYS A 52 -10.86 10.96 -0.10
CA LYS A 52 -12.28 10.62 0.02
C LYS A 52 -12.97 11.60 0.99
N ALA A 53 -14.15 11.25 1.46
CA ALA A 53 -14.94 12.06 2.38
C ALA A 53 -14.21 12.33 3.72
N TYR A 54 -13.34 11.41 4.17
CA TYR A 54 -12.63 11.52 5.44
C TYR A 54 -11.16 11.09 5.28
N GLY A 55 -10.32 12.03 4.81
CA GLY A 55 -8.93 11.73 4.48
C GLY A 55 -8.86 10.72 3.33
N THR A 56 -8.13 9.63 3.52
CA THR A 56 -8.08 8.52 2.55
C THR A 56 -9.23 7.53 2.67
N SER A 57 -10.14 7.68 3.65
CA SER A 57 -11.26 6.77 3.91
C SER A 57 -12.62 7.43 3.64
N ALA A 58 -13.66 6.64 3.43
CA ALA A 58 -15.02 7.16 3.27
C ALA A 58 -15.70 7.54 4.61
N VAL A 59 -15.23 6.96 5.72
CA VAL A 59 -15.79 7.10 7.07
C VAL A 59 -14.68 7.41 8.08
N PRO A 60 -14.99 8.06 9.21
CA PRO A 60 -14.02 8.23 10.30
C PRO A 60 -13.71 6.90 10.99
N ILE A 61 -12.66 6.90 11.82
CA ILE A 61 -12.42 5.82 12.76
C ILE A 61 -13.58 5.68 13.77
N GLN A 62 -13.80 4.46 14.25
CA GLN A 62 -14.72 4.17 15.34
C GLN A 62 -14.29 4.86 16.63
N SER A 63 -15.24 5.33 17.42
CA SER A 63 -14.96 6.04 18.68
C SER A 63 -14.60 5.12 19.86
N ASP A 64 -14.98 3.85 19.82
CA ASP A 64 -14.69 2.83 20.83
C ASP A 64 -13.70 1.80 20.26
N LEU A 65 -12.44 2.19 20.17
CA LEU A 65 -11.37 1.29 19.74
C LEU A 65 -11.00 0.31 20.86
N ARG A 66 -10.70 -0.92 20.46
CA ARG A 66 -10.15 -1.96 21.33
C ARG A 66 -8.84 -1.52 21.96
N TRP A 67 -8.51 -2.21 23.03
CA TRP A 67 -7.22 -2.14 23.71
C TRP A 67 -6.84 -0.74 24.20
N ASN A 68 -7.82 0.16 24.44
CA ASN A 68 -7.55 1.54 24.86
C ASN A 68 -6.65 2.30 23.87
N CYS A 69 -6.79 2.02 22.57
CA CYS A 69 -6.07 2.75 21.54
C CYS A 69 -6.53 4.22 21.48
N SER A 70 -5.59 5.12 21.19
CA SER A 70 -5.82 6.56 21.12
C SER A 70 -6.59 6.90 19.85
N VAL A 71 -7.85 7.31 20.01
CA VAL A 71 -8.72 7.81 18.92
C VAL A 71 -8.02 8.92 18.12
N LYS A 72 -7.33 9.85 18.79
CA LYS A 72 -6.59 10.93 18.12
C LYS A 72 -5.42 10.41 17.27
N THR A 73 -4.70 9.41 17.77
CA THR A 73 -3.58 8.82 17.03
C THR A 73 -4.12 8.00 15.86
N ALA A 74 -5.13 7.17 16.10
CA ALA A 74 -5.81 6.38 15.10
C ALA A 74 -6.33 7.24 13.95
N ASP A 75 -7.02 8.35 14.25
CA ASP A 75 -7.56 9.25 13.25
C ASP A 75 -6.49 9.79 12.30
N LYS A 76 -5.39 10.29 12.87
CA LYS A 76 -4.25 10.78 12.10
C LYS A 76 -3.60 9.67 11.27
N ILE A 77 -3.32 8.53 11.87
CA ILE A 77 -2.58 7.42 11.23
C ILE A 77 -3.43 6.78 10.13
N CYS A 78 -4.70 6.52 10.37
CA CYS A 78 -5.58 5.81 9.43
C CYS A 78 -5.90 6.64 8.18
N ASN A 79 -6.11 7.96 8.34
CA ASN A 79 -6.77 8.78 7.31
C ASN A 79 -5.91 9.91 6.74
N TYR A 80 -4.91 10.39 7.49
CA TYR A 80 -4.20 11.64 7.18
C TYR A 80 -2.67 11.47 7.16
N ASN A 81 -2.18 10.23 7.16
CA ASN A 81 -0.77 9.91 7.14
C ASN A 81 -0.53 8.63 6.32
N ARG A 82 0.44 8.69 5.39
CA ARG A 82 0.84 7.56 4.55
C ARG A 82 2.34 7.25 4.62
N HIS A 83 3.09 8.04 5.39
CA HIS A 83 4.55 7.96 5.42
C HIS A 83 5.11 7.50 6.76
N TYR A 84 4.35 7.69 7.84
CA TYR A 84 4.79 7.37 9.18
C TYR A 84 3.92 6.29 9.81
N ALA A 85 4.44 5.65 10.85
CA ALA A 85 3.68 4.77 11.73
C ALA A 85 3.33 5.52 13.03
N GLU A 86 2.48 4.92 13.86
CA GLU A 86 2.52 5.17 15.31
C GLU A 86 3.94 4.89 15.84
N HIS A 87 4.29 5.42 17.01
CA HIS A 87 5.64 5.23 17.53
C HIS A 87 5.92 3.74 17.85
N SER A 88 7.16 3.31 17.61
CA SER A 88 7.63 1.96 17.98
C SER A 88 7.39 1.69 19.46
N GLY A 89 6.77 0.56 19.78
CA GLY A 89 6.40 0.17 21.13
C GLY A 89 5.07 0.75 21.63
N TYR A 90 4.35 1.58 20.84
CA TYR A 90 3.05 2.13 21.23
C TYR A 90 2.08 1.04 21.70
N TRP A 91 1.98 -0.04 20.92
CA TRP A 91 1.12 -1.18 21.20
C TRP A 91 1.34 -1.80 22.59
N GLU A 92 2.55 -1.72 23.14
CA GLU A 92 2.88 -2.21 24.49
C GLU A 92 2.40 -1.28 25.60
N THR A 93 2.11 -0.01 25.27
CA THR A 93 1.53 0.97 26.20
C THR A 93 0.00 0.89 26.29
N THR A 94 -0.61 0.14 25.37
CA THR A 94 -2.07 -0.07 25.31
C THR A 94 -2.50 -1.20 26.26
N THR A 95 -3.80 -1.56 26.26
CA THR A 95 -4.28 -2.73 27.01
C THR A 95 -4.19 -4.05 26.22
N PHE A 96 -3.55 -4.07 25.04
CA PHE A 96 -3.50 -5.24 24.16
C PHE A 96 -2.86 -6.46 24.84
N LEU A 97 -1.65 -6.31 25.38
CA LEU A 97 -0.91 -7.42 26.00
C LEU A 97 -1.45 -7.82 27.39
N GLN A 98 -2.35 -7.02 27.97
CA GLN A 98 -3.07 -7.32 29.21
C GLN A 98 -4.39 -8.04 28.91
N THR A 99 -4.99 -7.78 27.75
CA THR A 99 -6.26 -8.36 27.32
C THR A 99 -6.05 -9.68 26.60
N GLU A 100 -5.03 -9.75 25.75
CA GLU A 100 -4.78 -10.87 24.87
C GLU A 100 -3.60 -11.71 25.34
N SER A 101 -3.71 -13.03 25.15
CA SER A 101 -2.68 -13.99 25.55
C SER A 101 -2.76 -15.26 24.70
N ALA A 102 -1.93 -16.25 25.00
CA ALA A 102 -2.06 -17.59 24.41
C ALA A 102 -3.49 -18.18 24.60
N ALA A 103 -4.19 -17.83 25.69
CA ALA A 103 -5.56 -18.28 25.92
C ALA A 103 -6.60 -17.64 25.00
N SER A 104 -6.27 -16.53 24.32
CA SER A 104 -7.14 -15.91 23.31
C SER A 104 -7.26 -16.76 22.05
N GLY A 105 -6.30 -17.66 21.80
CA GLY A 105 -6.21 -18.38 20.53
C GLY A 105 -5.94 -17.43 19.37
N GLU A 106 -6.69 -17.58 18.28
CA GLU A 106 -6.62 -16.65 17.14
C GLU A 106 -7.41 -15.38 17.41
N ILE A 107 -6.76 -14.22 17.30
CA ILE A 107 -7.38 -12.91 17.50
C ILE A 107 -7.69 -12.31 16.14
N THR A 108 -8.92 -11.83 15.97
CA THR A 108 -9.29 -11.01 14.80
C THR A 108 -8.97 -9.55 15.07
N PHE A 109 -8.20 -8.95 14.17
CA PHE A 109 -7.79 -7.55 14.17
C PHE A 109 -8.59 -6.82 13.08
N CYS A 110 -9.43 -5.88 13.49
CA CYS A 110 -10.40 -5.24 12.61
C CYS A 110 -10.00 -3.82 12.23
N ASP A 111 -10.28 -3.42 10.99
CA ASP A 111 -10.12 -2.05 10.50
C ASP A 111 -10.77 -1.05 11.46
N SER A 112 -10.00 -0.06 11.90
CA SER A 112 -10.49 0.93 12.85
C SER A 112 -11.51 1.90 12.25
N ASN A 113 -11.57 2.02 10.92
CA ASN A 113 -12.61 2.78 10.21
C ASN A 113 -13.89 1.95 10.02
N THR A 114 -13.75 0.71 9.57
CA THR A 114 -14.89 -0.06 9.02
C THR A 114 -15.30 -1.28 9.83
N GLY A 115 -14.48 -1.75 10.78
CA GLY A 115 -14.71 -2.97 11.54
C GLY A 115 -14.43 -4.27 10.77
N LYS A 116 -14.00 -4.19 9.50
CA LYS A 116 -13.71 -5.37 8.67
C LYS A 116 -12.51 -6.17 9.19
N PRO A 117 -12.51 -7.51 9.11
CA PRO A 117 -11.45 -8.35 9.67
C PRO A 117 -10.22 -8.35 8.76
N LEU A 118 -9.24 -7.49 9.05
CA LEU A 118 -8.04 -7.30 8.23
C LEU A 118 -6.98 -8.39 8.47
N PHE A 119 -6.82 -8.81 9.73
CA PHE A 119 -5.86 -9.85 10.10
C PHE A 119 -6.48 -10.81 11.12
N VAL A 120 -5.99 -12.04 11.12
CA VAL A 120 -6.32 -13.04 12.15
C VAL A 120 -5.03 -13.72 12.56
N GLY A 121 -4.60 -13.56 13.81
CA GLY A 121 -3.35 -14.12 14.30
C GLY A 121 -3.30 -14.23 15.83
N PRO A 122 -2.35 -14.99 16.39
CA PRO A 122 -1.31 -15.74 15.70
C PRO A 122 -1.85 -16.95 14.89
N LYS A 123 -1.32 -17.21 13.69
CA LYS A 123 -1.64 -18.41 12.88
C LYS A 123 -0.38 -19.14 12.45
N GLY A 124 -0.35 -20.46 12.65
CA GLY A 124 0.82 -21.29 12.34
C GLY A 124 2.04 -21.02 13.23
N ARG A 125 1.84 -20.32 14.36
CA ARG A 125 2.85 -20.02 15.37
C ARG A 125 2.19 -19.78 16.73
N SER A 126 2.99 -19.73 17.79
CA SER A 126 2.50 -19.42 19.14
C SER A 126 2.25 -17.92 19.34
N TRP A 127 1.49 -17.59 20.39
CA TRP A 127 1.34 -16.21 20.86
C TRP A 127 2.69 -15.60 21.25
N GLU A 128 3.55 -16.37 21.90
CA GLU A 128 4.88 -15.93 22.33
C GLU A 128 5.77 -15.60 21.14
N ASP A 129 5.67 -16.36 20.05
CA ASP A 129 6.40 -16.10 18.80
C ASP A 129 5.88 -14.82 18.12
N PHE A 130 4.56 -14.62 18.09
CA PHE A 130 3.94 -13.38 17.59
C PHE A 130 4.41 -12.15 18.38
N VAL A 131 4.34 -12.21 19.71
CA VAL A 131 4.74 -11.10 20.59
C VAL A 131 6.24 -10.85 20.50
N ARG A 132 7.07 -11.91 20.47
CA ARG A 132 8.53 -11.80 20.36
C ARG A 132 8.93 -11.12 19.05
N GLU A 133 8.36 -11.55 17.93
CA GLU A 133 8.62 -10.92 16.64
C GLU A 133 8.14 -9.46 16.61
N SER A 134 6.95 -9.20 17.14
CA SER A 134 6.39 -7.85 17.19
C SER A 134 7.25 -6.89 18.02
N ARG A 135 7.79 -7.35 19.16
CA ARG A 135 8.74 -6.57 19.98
C ARG A 135 10.06 -6.31 19.27
N ALA A 136 10.60 -7.30 18.56
CA ALA A 136 11.85 -7.15 17.83
C ALA A 136 11.78 -6.05 16.75
N HIS A 137 10.59 -5.81 16.22
CA HIS A 137 10.37 -4.80 15.18
C HIS A 137 9.65 -3.53 15.63
N GLY A 138 9.02 -3.54 16.81
CA GLY A 138 8.37 -2.37 17.41
C GLY A 138 6.86 -2.26 17.20
N TRP A 139 6.27 -3.11 16.37
CA TRP A 139 4.83 -3.11 16.07
C TRP A 139 4.33 -4.55 15.89
N PRO A 140 3.01 -4.80 16.09
CA PRO A 140 2.36 -6.03 15.67
C PRO A 140 2.80 -6.44 14.27
N SER A 141 3.46 -7.60 14.18
CA SER A 141 4.09 -8.07 12.95
C SER A 141 3.39 -9.34 12.47
N PHE A 142 2.70 -9.26 11.33
CA PHE A 142 1.92 -10.37 10.79
C PHE A 142 2.67 -11.08 9.64
N ARG A 143 2.32 -12.35 9.41
CA ARG A 143 2.81 -13.18 8.30
C ARG A 143 1.67 -13.50 7.32
N ASP A 144 2.02 -14.04 6.16
CA ASP A 144 1.07 -14.24 5.04
C ASP A 144 -0.21 -15.01 5.40
N ALA A 145 -0.11 -16.01 6.29
CA ALA A 145 -1.25 -16.80 6.75
C ALA A 145 -2.21 -16.03 7.68
N GLU A 146 -1.78 -14.88 8.21
CA GLU A 146 -2.52 -14.05 9.15
C GLU A 146 -3.23 -12.88 8.44
N VAL A 147 -3.00 -12.68 7.14
CA VAL A 147 -3.58 -11.57 6.36
C VAL A 147 -4.90 -11.98 5.70
N ASN A 148 -5.94 -11.17 5.84
CA ASN A 148 -7.15 -11.33 5.04
C ASN A 148 -7.03 -10.55 3.72
N TRP A 149 -6.62 -11.25 2.66
CA TRP A 149 -6.47 -10.69 1.32
C TRP A 149 -7.79 -10.28 0.64
N GLU A 150 -8.95 -10.56 1.24
CA GLU A 150 -10.20 -9.93 0.79
C GLU A 150 -10.15 -8.41 1.02
N TYR A 151 -9.61 -7.98 2.17
CA TYR A 151 -9.67 -6.61 2.66
C TYR A 151 -8.31 -5.88 2.73
N VAL A 152 -7.19 -6.58 2.58
CA VAL A 152 -5.84 -5.99 2.65
C VAL A 152 -5.18 -5.95 1.28
N ARG A 153 -4.47 -4.86 0.97
CA ARG A 153 -3.65 -4.70 -0.24
C ARG A 153 -2.26 -4.18 0.11
N LEU A 154 -1.29 -4.49 -0.75
CA LEU A 154 0.00 -3.80 -0.78
C LEU A 154 0.09 -2.84 -1.96
N LEU A 155 0.66 -1.66 -1.72
CA LEU A 155 1.10 -0.75 -2.77
C LEU A 155 2.54 -1.04 -3.18
N ASP A 156 3.00 -0.45 -4.29
CA ASP A 156 4.30 -0.73 -4.89
C ASP A 156 5.50 -0.40 -4.00
N ASN A 157 5.32 0.56 -3.09
CA ASN A 157 6.28 1.00 -2.09
C ASN A 157 6.29 0.09 -0.85
N GLY A 158 5.38 -0.89 -0.76
CA GLY A 158 5.19 -1.77 0.39
C GLY A 158 4.22 -1.25 1.44
N GLU A 159 3.56 -0.11 1.23
CA GLU A 159 2.48 0.36 2.08
C GLU A 159 1.36 -0.68 2.13
N CYS A 160 0.98 -1.07 3.33
CA CYS A 160 -0.13 -1.97 3.59
C CYS A 160 -1.37 -1.15 3.91
N ILE A 161 -2.45 -1.41 3.17
CA ILE A 161 -3.69 -0.62 3.22
C ILE A 161 -4.92 -1.53 3.31
N SER A 162 -6.03 -1.01 3.84
CA SER A 162 -7.33 -1.64 3.64
C SER A 162 -7.91 -1.28 2.27
N VAL A 163 -8.80 -2.11 1.74
CA VAL A 163 -9.51 -1.83 0.48
C VAL A 163 -10.37 -0.57 0.54
N ASP A 164 -10.70 -0.09 1.75
CA ASP A 164 -11.51 1.12 1.97
C ASP A 164 -10.67 2.39 2.15
N GLY A 165 -9.33 2.26 2.14
CA GLY A 165 -8.40 3.39 2.19
C GLY A 165 -7.78 3.68 3.56
N THR A 166 -7.85 2.75 4.51
CA THR A 166 -7.16 2.87 5.80
C THR A 166 -5.67 2.58 5.63
N HIS A 167 -4.80 3.49 6.06
CA HIS A 167 -3.37 3.21 6.17
C HIS A 167 -3.10 2.24 7.35
N LEU A 168 -2.52 1.07 7.08
CA LEU A 168 -2.31 0.01 8.08
C LEU A 168 -0.87 -0.05 8.57
N GLY A 169 0.10 0.13 7.67
CA GLY A 169 1.52 -0.03 7.99
C GLY A 169 2.30 -0.37 6.72
N HIS A 170 3.33 -1.22 6.83
CA HIS A 170 4.16 -1.60 5.68
C HIS A 170 4.56 -3.07 5.71
N ASN A 171 4.66 -3.69 4.53
CA ASN A 171 5.36 -4.95 4.35
C ASN A 171 6.87 -4.68 4.30
N LEU A 172 7.60 -5.32 5.21
CA LEU A 172 9.05 -5.21 5.37
C LEU A 172 9.64 -6.63 5.38
N PRO A 173 9.75 -7.29 4.19
CA PRO A 173 10.21 -8.66 4.11
C PRO A 173 11.57 -8.90 4.76
N ASP A 174 11.73 -10.08 5.34
CA ASP A 174 12.97 -10.54 5.96
C ASP A 174 13.34 -11.94 5.44
N GLY A 175 14.33 -12.58 6.07
CA GLY A 175 14.77 -13.93 5.69
C GLY A 175 13.69 -15.02 5.78
N SER A 176 12.56 -14.74 6.43
CA SER A 176 11.42 -15.66 6.58
C SER A 176 10.26 -15.33 5.62
N GLY A 177 10.43 -14.36 4.72
CA GLY A 177 9.41 -13.94 3.76
C GLY A 177 8.76 -12.60 4.10
N ASN A 178 7.52 -12.40 3.67
CA ASN A 178 6.79 -11.17 3.95
C ASN A 178 6.57 -10.98 5.46
N ARG A 179 6.61 -9.72 5.91
CA ARG A 179 6.36 -9.33 7.30
C ARG A 179 5.64 -8.00 7.33
N TYR A 180 4.37 -8.03 7.72
CA TYR A 180 3.51 -6.85 7.74
C TYR A 180 3.62 -6.20 9.10
N CYS A 181 4.34 -5.08 9.16
CA CYS A 181 4.53 -4.27 10.34
C CYS A 181 3.36 -3.27 10.42
N ILE A 182 2.40 -3.54 11.31
CA ILE A 182 1.08 -2.89 11.30
C ILE A 182 0.89 -2.03 12.54
N ASN A 183 0.36 -0.81 12.36
CA ASN A 183 -0.05 0.07 13.43
C ASN A 183 -1.20 -0.59 14.21
N LEU A 184 -1.06 -0.75 15.53
CA LEU A 184 -2.14 -1.29 16.36
C LEU A 184 -3.38 -0.39 16.25
N VAL A 185 -3.20 0.94 16.23
CA VAL A 185 -4.34 1.88 16.10
C VAL A 185 -5.12 1.73 14.81
N SER A 186 -4.56 1.12 13.75
CA SER A 186 -5.27 0.92 12.48
C SER A 186 -6.12 -0.35 12.50
N VAL A 187 -5.84 -1.27 13.42
CA VAL A 187 -6.49 -2.59 13.51
C VAL A 187 -7.17 -2.87 14.85
N ALA A 188 -7.50 -1.80 15.57
CA ALA A 188 -8.18 -1.81 16.86
C ALA A 188 -9.71 -1.64 16.75
N GLY A 189 -10.29 -1.78 15.56
CA GLY A 189 -11.73 -1.69 15.37
C GLY A 189 -12.50 -2.76 16.14
N ARG A 190 -13.76 -2.44 16.47
CA ARG A 190 -14.80 -3.39 16.82
C ARG A 190 -15.38 -3.96 15.53
N ALA A 191 -15.66 -5.26 15.51
CA ALA A 191 -16.41 -5.86 14.40
C ALA A 191 -17.80 -5.19 14.29
N LEU A 192 -18.23 -4.91 13.07
CA LEU A 192 -19.55 -4.39 12.72
C LEU A 192 -20.36 -5.43 11.96
#